data_AF-A0A2W1D495-F1
#
_entry.id   AF-A0A2W1D495-F1
#
_cell.length_a   1.000
_cell.length_b   1.000
_cell.length_c   1.000
_cell.angle_alpha   90.00
_cell.angle_beta   90.00
_cell.angle_gamma   90.00
#
_symmetry.space_group_name_H-M   'P 1'
#
loop_
_entity.id
_entity.type
_entity.pdbx_description
1 polymer ?
#
loop_
_entity_poly.entity_id
_entity_poly.type
_entity_poly.pdbx_seq_one_letter_code
_entity_poly.pdbx_strand_id
1 'polypeptide(L)'
;MDIQMTQTLMATVELMNTTLDTAPDSWRDHLQAIRTTTDDFELADTTPDEERRRWQIPLISVFQRVAFADADNGPIPDIADWCLRQLLTLLHVYPSDVEILDLIGRNWLLRAQQPLASIAQAENDSSSGDPSTFGEPDAITRTISETERRLYDADYVEARRLLVQAADYLKRAVDAALAEARLTETLLSTAAKAFRSLDNVMSARDINGDSRANERYPEHNT
;
A
#
# COMPACT_ATOMS: atom_id res chain seq x y z
N MET A 1 18.59 -25.37 -4.72
CA MET A 1 19.38 -24.73 -3.64
C MET A 1 19.77 -25.81 -2.65
N ASP A 2 21.01 -25.79 -2.13
CA ASP A 2 21.44 -26.76 -1.12
C ASP A 2 20.72 -26.48 0.22
N ILE A 3 20.39 -27.52 0.97
CA ILE A 3 19.72 -27.46 2.26
C ILE A 3 20.51 -26.59 3.24
N GLN A 4 21.84 -26.70 3.26
CA GLN A 4 22.68 -25.88 4.14
C GLN A 4 22.59 -24.37 3.81
N MET A 5 22.46 -24.04 2.52
CA MET A 5 22.31 -22.66 2.07
C MET A 5 20.94 -22.09 2.48
N THR A 6 19.86 -22.88 2.37
CA THR A 6 18.52 -22.48 2.84
C THR A 6 18.49 -22.22 4.34
N GLN A 7 19.14 -23.07 5.14
CA GLN A 7 19.19 -22.91 6.60
C GLN A 7 19.98 -21.67 7.01
N THR A 8 21.11 -21.42 6.36
CA THR A 8 21.94 -20.23 6.62
C THR A 8 21.19 -18.95 6.28
N LEU A 9 20.48 -18.94 5.14
CA LEU A 9 19.64 -17.82 4.75
C LEU A 9 18.53 -17.57 5.77
N MET A 10 17.82 -18.61 6.19
CA MET A 10 16.75 -18.50 7.19
C MET A 10 17.23 -17.99 8.53
N ALA A 11 18.36 -18.48 9.04
CA ALA A 11 18.95 -17.97 10.27
C ALA A 11 19.33 -16.48 10.15
N THR A 12 19.82 -16.07 8.98
CA THR A 12 20.13 -14.66 8.70
C THR A 12 18.87 -13.80 8.67
N VAL A 13 17.80 -14.27 8.04
CA VAL A 13 16.50 -13.59 7.97
C VAL A 13 15.86 -13.46 9.35
N GLU A 14 15.92 -14.51 10.17
CA GLU A 14 15.42 -14.48 11.56
C GLU A 14 16.22 -13.48 12.41
N LEU A 15 17.54 -13.45 12.26
CA LEU A 15 18.40 -12.47 12.93
C LEU A 15 18.08 -11.03 12.48
N MET A 16 17.88 -10.80 11.17
CA MET A 16 17.45 -9.50 10.66
C MET A 16 16.11 -9.09 11.26
N ASN A 17 15.12 -9.98 11.28
CA ASN A 17 13.78 -9.68 11.81
C ASN A 17 13.83 -9.30 13.30
N THR A 18 14.57 -10.06 14.11
CA THR A 18 14.74 -9.79 15.55
C THR A 18 15.52 -8.49 15.81
N THR A 19 16.50 -8.17 14.97
CA THR A 19 17.22 -6.90 15.03
C THR A 19 16.28 -5.74 14.70
N LEU A 20 15.46 -5.85 13.65
CA LEU A 20 14.47 -4.84 13.27
C LEU A 20 13.36 -4.65 14.32
N ASP A 21 13.05 -5.67 15.13
CA ASP A 21 12.11 -5.55 16.26
C ASP A 21 12.70 -4.74 17.43
N THR A 22 14.02 -4.77 17.61
CA THR A 22 14.72 -4.14 18.74
C THR A 22 15.34 -2.78 18.39
N ALA A 23 15.80 -2.62 17.16
CA ALA A 23 16.41 -1.41 16.61
C ALA A 23 15.89 -1.15 15.18
N PRO A 24 14.66 -0.63 15.01
CA PRO A 24 14.07 -0.39 13.69
C PRO A 24 14.94 0.47 12.77
N ASP A 25 15.72 1.40 13.33
CA ASP A 25 16.60 2.31 12.59
C ASP A 25 17.83 1.63 11.99
N SER A 26 18.14 0.39 12.38
CA SER A 26 19.28 -0.39 11.84
C SER A 26 18.99 -1.01 10.47
N TRP A 27 17.82 -0.74 9.87
CA TRP A 27 17.43 -1.32 8.58
C TRP A 27 18.46 -1.10 7.47
N ARG A 28 19.20 0.02 7.53
CA ARG A 28 20.26 0.37 6.56
C ARG A 28 21.40 -0.63 6.56
N ASP A 29 21.69 -1.24 7.71
CA ASP A 29 22.78 -2.21 7.87
C ASP A 29 22.49 -3.53 7.13
N HIS A 30 21.22 -3.79 6.84
CA HIS A 30 20.78 -5.01 6.17
C HIS A 30 20.75 -4.89 4.64
N LEU A 31 20.84 -3.69 4.08
CA LEU A 31 20.64 -3.46 2.64
C LEU A 31 21.61 -4.23 1.75
N GLN A 32 22.90 -4.25 2.13
CA GLN A 32 23.90 -4.93 1.33
C GLN A 32 23.63 -6.44 1.26
N ALA A 33 23.30 -7.06 2.40
CA ALA A 33 23.00 -8.49 2.46
C ALA A 33 21.73 -8.84 1.68
N ILE A 34 20.70 -7.98 1.77
CA ILE A 34 19.46 -8.15 1.00
C ILE A 34 19.74 -8.07 -0.50
N ARG A 35 20.46 -7.04 -0.96
CA ARG A 35 20.78 -6.86 -2.39
C ARG A 35 21.56 -8.03 -2.96
N THR A 36 22.60 -8.50 -2.26
CA THR A 36 23.33 -9.71 -2.66
C THR A 36 22.40 -10.90 -2.78
N THR A 37 21.47 -11.06 -1.82
CA THR A 37 20.49 -12.15 -1.89
C THR A 37 19.54 -11.99 -3.07
N THR A 38 19.00 -10.79 -3.33
CA THR A 38 18.05 -10.57 -4.45
C THR A 38 18.70 -10.67 -5.82
N ASP A 39 19.99 -10.37 -5.93
CA ASP A 39 20.76 -10.51 -7.18
C ASP A 39 21.03 -11.99 -7.51
N ASP A 40 21.37 -12.78 -6.48
CA ASP A 40 21.68 -14.19 -6.63
C ASP A 40 20.44 -15.08 -6.71
N PHE A 41 19.25 -14.55 -6.38
CA PHE A 41 18.08 -15.36 -6.10
C PHE A 41 16.76 -14.82 -6.69
N GLU A 42 16.13 -15.65 -7.53
CA GLU A 42 14.81 -15.41 -8.10
C GLU A 42 13.95 -16.67 -7.91
N LEU A 43 12.71 -16.48 -7.43
CA LEU A 43 11.73 -17.54 -7.21
C LEU A 43 10.98 -17.88 -8.49
N ALA A 44 11.71 -18.38 -9.49
CA ALA A 44 11.14 -18.66 -10.81
C ALA A 44 10.44 -20.03 -10.91
N ASP A 45 10.67 -20.95 -9.97
CA ASP A 45 10.06 -22.27 -10.03
C ASP A 45 8.59 -22.21 -9.56
N THR A 46 7.70 -22.55 -10.47
CA THR A 46 6.24 -22.54 -10.30
C THR A 46 5.68 -23.89 -9.86
N THR A 47 6.53 -24.88 -9.59
CA THR A 47 6.12 -26.16 -9.06
C THR A 47 5.73 -26.00 -7.58
N PRO A 48 4.52 -26.42 -7.16
CA PRO A 48 4.12 -26.40 -5.76
C PRO A 48 5.08 -27.24 -4.90
N ASP A 49 5.63 -26.62 -3.88
CA ASP A 49 6.58 -27.16 -2.91
C ASP A 49 6.38 -26.45 -1.56
N GLU A 50 5.76 -27.17 -0.63
CA GLU A 50 5.37 -26.65 0.69
C GLU A 50 6.58 -26.31 1.56
N GLU A 51 7.64 -27.14 1.51
CA GLU A 51 8.86 -26.87 2.27
C GLU A 51 9.52 -25.58 1.78
N ARG A 52 9.45 -25.36 0.47
CA ARG A 52 9.97 -24.14 -0.15
C ARG A 52 9.18 -22.90 0.23
N ARG A 53 7.85 -23.00 0.12
CA ARG A 53 6.93 -21.92 0.52
C ARG A 53 7.24 -21.43 1.94
N ARG A 54 7.48 -22.37 2.87
CA ARG A 54 7.68 -22.09 4.30
C ARG A 54 8.87 -21.16 4.60
N TRP A 55 9.90 -21.15 3.77
CA TRP A 55 11.04 -20.24 3.95
C TRP A 55 10.98 -19.01 3.03
N GLN A 56 10.31 -19.11 1.88
CA GLN A 56 10.16 -17.99 0.94
C GLN A 56 9.30 -16.85 1.52
N ILE A 57 8.20 -17.18 2.20
CA ILE A 57 7.30 -16.16 2.76
C ILE A 57 7.99 -15.31 3.84
N PRO A 58 8.65 -15.88 4.86
CA PRO A 58 9.39 -15.10 5.85
C PRO A 58 10.52 -14.25 5.25
N LEU A 59 11.27 -14.81 4.29
CA LEU A 59 12.32 -14.08 3.56
C LEU A 59 11.77 -12.81 2.91
N ILE A 60 10.72 -12.94 2.11
CA ILE A 60 10.13 -11.81 1.40
C ILE A 60 9.49 -10.82 2.39
N SER A 61 8.86 -11.32 3.46
CA SER A 61 8.25 -10.48 4.50
C SER A 61 9.29 -9.56 5.16
N VAL A 62 10.47 -10.08 5.53
CA VAL A 62 11.54 -9.28 6.14
C VAL A 62 12.13 -8.30 5.13
N PHE A 63 12.34 -8.72 3.88
CA PHE A 63 12.87 -7.85 2.83
C PHE A 63 11.91 -6.70 2.53
N GLN A 64 10.60 -6.98 2.48
CA GLN A 64 9.57 -5.96 2.35
C GLN A 64 9.59 -5.00 3.53
N ARG A 65 9.75 -5.51 4.76
CA ARG A 65 9.84 -4.66 5.96
C ARG A 65 11.02 -3.68 5.89
N VAL A 66 12.17 -4.11 5.36
CA VAL A 66 13.33 -3.22 5.13
C VAL A 66 13.07 -2.27 3.96
N ALA A 67 12.46 -2.74 2.87
CA ALA A 67 12.18 -1.94 1.68
C ALA A 67 11.29 -0.73 1.96
N PHE A 68 10.45 -0.81 3.00
CA PHE A 68 9.53 0.24 3.41
C PHE A 68 9.84 0.79 4.82
N ALA A 69 11.06 0.62 5.32
CA ALA A 69 11.44 1.07 6.66
C ALA A 69 11.55 2.61 6.77
N ASP A 70 11.84 3.29 5.67
CA ASP A 70 11.93 4.76 5.60
C ASP A 70 10.60 5.36 5.13
N ALA A 71 9.74 5.73 6.09
CA ALA A 71 8.43 6.31 5.77
C ALA A 71 8.54 7.69 5.10
N ASP A 72 9.63 8.43 5.36
CA ASP A 72 9.81 9.81 4.91
C ASP A 72 10.36 9.87 3.48
N ASN A 73 11.27 8.96 3.13
CA ASN A 73 11.93 8.93 1.82
C ASN A 73 11.26 7.95 0.83
N GLY A 74 10.22 7.24 1.27
CA GLY A 74 9.51 6.28 0.43
C GLY A 74 10.25 4.94 0.29
N PRO A 75 9.75 4.05 -0.59
CA PRO A 75 10.30 2.71 -0.72
C PRO A 75 11.68 2.68 -1.34
N ILE A 76 12.46 1.67 -0.95
CA ILE A 76 13.69 1.24 -1.63
C ILE A 76 13.27 0.45 -2.89
N PRO A 77 13.34 1.04 -4.09
CA PRO A 77 12.56 0.54 -5.24
C PRO A 77 13.00 -0.85 -5.69
N ASP A 78 14.31 -1.10 -5.75
CA ASP A 78 14.89 -2.38 -6.17
C ASP A 78 14.40 -3.56 -5.31
N ILE A 79 14.41 -3.38 -3.99
CA ILE A 79 13.99 -4.42 -3.05
C ILE A 79 12.46 -4.55 -3.03
N ALA A 80 11.73 -3.42 -3.04
CA ALA A 80 10.27 -3.43 -3.03
C ALA A 80 9.68 -4.11 -4.29
N ASP A 81 10.28 -3.84 -5.46
CA ASP A 81 9.89 -4.43 -6.74
C ASP A 81 10.24 -5.91 -6.81
N TRP A 82 11.41 -6.30 -6.29
CA TRP A 82 11.76 -7.71 -6.16
C TRP A 82 10.75 -8.45 -5.29
N CYS A 83 10.41 -7.92 -4.10
CA CYS A 83 9.43 -8.54 -3.20
C CYS A 83 8.07 -8.74 -3.88
N LEU A 84 7.57 -7.70 -4.57
CA LEU A 84 6.30 -7.78 -5.29
C LEU A 84 6.34 -8.83 -6.42
N ARG A 85 7.41 -8.87 -7.21
CA ARG A 85 7.58 -9.89 -8.27
C ARG A 85 7.56 -11.30 -7.69
N GLN A 86 8.33 -11.54 -6.62
CA GLN A 86 8.39 -12.85 -5.97
C GLN A 86 7.02 -13.27 -5.43
N LEU A 87 6.30 -12.37 -4.76
CA LEU A 87 4.97 -12.65 -4.23
C LEU A 87 3.95 -12.96 -5.33
N LEU A 88 4.00 -12.24 -6.45
CA LEU A 88 3.12 -12.52 -7.59
C LEU A 88 3.41 -13.89 -8.21
N THR A 89 4.67 -14.30 -8.28
CA THR A 89 5.03 -15.66 -8.70
C THR A 89 4.49 -16.70 -7.71
N LEU A 90 4.66 -16.48 -6.40
CA LEU A 90 4.11 -17.38 -5.39
C LEU A 90 2.58 -17.45 -5.42
N LEU A 91 1.91 -16.32 -5.66
CA LEU A 91 0.45 -16.28 -5.77
C LEU A 91 -0.05 -17.11 -6.96
N HIS A 92 0.71 -17.17 -8.06
CA HIS A 92 0.34 -18.04 -9.18
C HIS A 92 0.33 -19.53 -8.79
N VAL A 93 1.24 -19.93 -7.90
CA VAL A 93 1.34 -21.29 -7.38
C VAL A 93 0.31 -21.55 -6.27
N TYR A 94 0.07 -20.56 -5.41
CA TYR A 94 -0.81 -20.63 -4.24
C TYR A 94 -1.85 -19.49 -4.24
N PRO A 95 -2.90 -19.59 -5.06
CA PRO A 95 -3.79 -18.45 -5.39
C PRO A 95 -4.68 -17.94 -4.25
N SER A 96 -4.87 -18.77 -3.22
CA SER A 96 -5.71 -18.45 -2.05
C SER A 96 -4.91 -18.37 -0.76
N ASP A 97 -3.58 -18.34 -0.84
CA ASP A 97 -2.73 -18.26 0.34
C ASP A 97 -2.86 -16.88 1.00
N VAL A 98 -3.32 -16.89 2.25
CA VAL A 98 -3.64 -15.68 3.02
C VAL A 98 -2.41 -14.81 3.22
N GLU A 99 -1.26 -15.40 3.53
CA GLU A 99 -0.03 -14.66 3.84
C GLU A 99 0.53 -13.98 2.59
N ILE A 100 0.50 -14.68 1.45
CA ILE A 100 0.93 -14.10 0.17
C ILE A 100 0.01 -12.94 -0.24
N LEU A 101 -1.31 -13.12 -0.14
CA LEU A 101 -2.28 -12.07 -0.47
C LEU A 101 -2.12 -10.84 0.45
N ASP A 102 -1.94 -11.05 1.76
CA ASP A 102 -1.70 -9.97 2.73
C ASP A 102 -0.41 -9.20 2.40
N LEU A 103 0.69 -9.91 2.14
CA LEU A 103 1.97 -9.29 1.82
C LEU A 103 1.91 -8.45 0.54
N ILE A 104 1.24 -8.93 -0.53
CA ILE A 104 1.04 -8.15 -1.77
C ILE A 104 0.20 -6.91 -1.49
N GLY A 105 -0.91 -7.08 -0.76
CA GLY A 105 -1.79 -5.97 -0.38
C GLY A 105 -1.05 -4.89 0.41
N ARG A 106 -0.24 -5.29 1.38
CA ARG A 106 0.64 -4.39 2.15
C ARG A 106 1.68 -3.70 1.27
N ASN A 107 2.29 -4.40 0.33
CA ASN A 107 3.28 -3.83 -0.58
C ASN A 107 2.67 -2.63 -1.34
N TRP A 108 1.49 -2.81 -1.93
CA TRP A 108 0.76 -1.75 -2.62
C TRP A 108 0.33 -0.62 -1.68
N LEU A 109 -0.17 -0.96 -0.48
CA LEU A 109 -0.57 0.03 0.52
C LEU A 109 0.61 0.91 0.98
N LEU A 110 1.78 0.30 1.17
CA LEU A 110 2.99 0.99 1.60
C LEU A 110 3.52 1.91 0.49
N ARG A 111 3.47 1.48 -0.78
CA ARG A 111 3.78 2.35 -1.93
C ARG A 111 2.86 3.57 -2.00
N ALA A 112 1.58 3.41 -1.63
CA ALA A 112 0.62 4.50 -1.63
C ALA A 112 0.88 5.56 -0.55
N GLN A 113 1.73 5.30 0.46
CA GLN A 113 1.91 6.25 1.57
C GLN A 113 2.57 7.56 1.11
N GLN A 114 3.53 7.50 0.18
CA GLN A 114 4.20 8.71 -0.32
C GLN A 114 3.22 9.67 -1.05
N PRO A 115 2.46 9.24 -2.09
CA PRO A 115 1.51 10.13 -2.73
C PRO A 115 0.38 10.58 -1.77
N LEU A 116 -0.02 9.75 -0.80
CA LEU A 116 -0.96 10.16 0.25
C LEU A 116 -0.39 11.29 1.14
N ALA A 117 0.90 11.24 1.47
CA ALA A 117 1.56 12.29 2.23
C ALA A 117 1.63 13.60 1.44
N SER A 118 1.95 13.54 0.13
CA SER A 118 1.93 14.70 -0.76
C SER A 118 0.55 15.35 -0.83
N ILE A 119 -0.51 14.54 -0.98
CA ILE A 119 -1.89 15.01 -0.99
C ILE A 119 -2.22 15.75 0.32
N ALA A 120 -1.89 15.14 1.47
CA ALA A 120 -2.17 15.75 2.77
C ALA A 120 -1.40 17.07 2.98
N GLN A 121 -0.16 17.17 2.50
CA GLN A 121 0.61 18.42 2.54
C GLN A 121 -0.03 19.51 1.68
N ALA A 122 -0.41 19.19 0.44
CA ALA A 122 -1.08 20.13 -0.46
C ALA A 122 -2.42 20.64 0.09
N GLU A 123 -3.19 19.77 0.77
CA GLU A 123 -4.44 20.14 1.44
C GLU A 123 -4.21 21.12 2.61
N ASN A 124 -3.18 20.86 3.43
CA ASN A 124 -2.84 21.71 4.57
C ASN A 124 -2.36 23.10 4.13
N ASP A 125 -1.51 23.17 3.11
CA ASP A 125 -0.97 24.44 2.60
C ASP A 125 -2.07 25.35 2.05
N SER A 126 -3.15 24.75 1.53
CA SER A 126 -4.28 25.47 0.93
C SER A 126 -5.23 26.06 1.97
N SER A 127 -5.27 25.50 3.17
CA SER A 127 -6.10 26.01 4.27
C SER A 127 -5.50 27.26 4.94
N SER A 128 -4.31 27.71 4.51
CA SER A 128 -3.65 28.92 5.01
C SER A 128 -4.07 30.21 4.28
N GLY A 129 -5.04 30.13 3.35
CA GLY A 129 -5.69 31.30 2.74
C GLY A 129 -6.56 32.07 3.73
N ASP A 130 -6.25 33.34 3.90
CA ASP A 130 -6.89 34.38 4.73
C ASP A 130 -8.38 34.14 5.09
N PRO A 131 -8.78 34.14 6.38
CA PRO A 131 -10.18 33.95 6.80
C PRO A 131 -11.09 35.17 6.54
N SER A 132 -10.68 36.11 5.69
CA SER A 132 -11.29 37.44 5.56
C SER A 132 -12.40 37.54 4.50
N THR A 133 -12.84 36.45 3.86
CA THR A 133 -13.94 36.49 2.87
C THR A 133 -15.07 35.51 3.20
N PHE A 134 -15.61 35.59 4.42
CA PHE A 134 -16.93 35.02 4.72
C PHE A 134 -18.01 35.86 4.01
N GLY A 135 -18.42 35.48 2.80
CA GLY A 135 -19.63 36.03 2.21
C GLY A 135 -19.80 36.03 0.70
N GLU A 136 -18.87 35.51 -0.12
CA GLU A 136 -19.07 35.49 -1.58
C GLU A 136 -19.36 34.07 -2.11
N PRO A 137 -20.44 33.86 -2.88
CA PRO A 137 -20.72 32.58 -3.56
C PRO A 137 -19.60 32.20 -4.58
N ASP A 138 -18.77 33.16 -4.97
CA ASP A 138 -17.61 32.95 -5.84
C ASP A 138 -16.45 32.22 -5.14
N ALA A 139 -16.34 32.32 -3.81
CA ALA A 139 -15.30 31.63 -3.03
C ALA A 139 -15.55 30.11 -2.97
N ILE A 140 -16.81 29.70 -2.77
CA ILE A 140 -17.20 28.28 -2.75
C ILE A 140 -16.98 27.67 -4.15
N THR A 141 -17.39 28.38 -5.21
CA THR A 141 -17.22 27.94 -6.60
C THR A 141 -15.74 27.83 -6.99
N ARG A 142 -14.87 28.73 -6.50
CA ARG A 142 -13.41 28.63 -6.67
C ARG A 142 -12.81 27.47 -5.90
N THR A 143 -13.19 27.25 -4.64
CA THR A 143 -12.70 26.10 -3.86
C THR A 143 -13.09 24.78 -4.52
N ILE A 144 -14.32 24.67 -5.03
CA ILE A 144 -14.81 23.52 -5.79
C ILE A 144 -13.96 23.30 -7.06
N SER A 145 -13.74 24.36 -7.85
CA SER A 145 -12.93 24.31 -9.09
C SER A 145 -11.46 23.93 -8.84
N GLU A 146 -10.91 24.33 -7.70
CA GLU A 146 -9.54 24.01 -7.31
C GLU A 146 -9.42 22.55 -6.82
N THR A 147 -10.37 22.06 -6.04
CA THR A 147 -10.49 20.61 -5.74
C THR A 147 -10.70 19.76 -7.00
N GLU A 148 -11.45 20.25 -8.00
CA GLU A 148 -11.63 19.57 -9.29
C GLU A 148 -10.31 19.41 -10.06
N ARG A 149 -9.44 20.43 -10.05
CA ARG A 149 -8.12 20.33 -10.68
C ARG A 149 -7.20 19.34 -9.96
N ARG A 150 -7.27 19.26 -8.64
CA ARG A 150 -6.42 18.39 -7.81
C ARG A 150 -6.75 16.90 -7.95
N LEU A 151 -8.00 16.56 -8.27
CA LEU A 151 -8.40 15.19 -8.57
C LEU A 151 -7.70 14.58 -9.80
N TYR A 152 -7.20 15.44 -10.69
CA TYR A 152 -6.39 15.05 -11.85
C TYR A 152 -4.90 15.24 -11.62
N ASP A 153 -4.50 15.62 -10.40
CA ASP A 153 -3.10 15.74 -10.05
C ASP A 153 -2.45 14.35 -10.02
N ALA A 154 -1.16 14.32 -10.33
CA ALA A 154 -0.40 13.09 -10.48
C ALA A 154 -0.45 12.23 -9.21
N ASP A 155 -0.39 12.86 -8.03
CA ASP A 155 -0.42 12.18 -6.74
C ASP A 155 -1.78 11.53 -6.45
N TYR A 156 -2.89 12.18 -6.78
CA TYR A 156 -4.24 11.63 -6.60
C TYR A 156 -4.49 10.42 -7.52
N VAL A 157 -4.02 10.50 -8.77
CA VAL A 157 -4.12 9.40 -9.73
C VAL A 157 -3.28 8.20 -9.29
N GLU A 158 -2.04 8.45 -8.87
CA GLU A 158 -1.12 7.40 -8.43
C GLU A 158 -1.59 6.76 -7.12
N ALA A 159 -1.96 7.56 -6.11
CA ALA A 159 -2.52 7.05 -4.85
C ALA A 159 -3.72 6.14 -5.11
N ARG A 160 -4.66 6.56 -5.98
CA ARG A 160 -5.84 5.77 -6.33
C ARG A 160 -5.47 4.45 -6.99
N ARG A 161 -4.57 4.48 -7.97
CA ARG A 161 -4.09 3.28 -8.66
C ARG A 161 -3.52 2.27 -7.67
N LEU A 162 -2.64 2.72 -6.78
CA LEU A 162 -1.98 1.87 -5.77
C LEU A 162 -2.99 1.34 -4.73
N LEU A 163 -3.91 2.18 -4.25
CA LEU A 163 -4.90 1.81 -3.24
C LEU A 163 -5.96 0.86 -3.77
N VAL A 164 -6.36 0.94 -5.04
CA VAL A 164 -7.25 -0.04 -5.68
C VAL A 164 -6.60 -1.42 -5.68
N GLN A 165 -5.31 -1.51 -6.03
CA GLN A 165 -4.58 -2.78 -5.98
C GLN A 165 -4.48 -3.31 -4.54
N ALA A 166 -4.10 -2.45 -3.59
CA ALA A 166 -4.01 -2.81 -2.19
C ALA A 166 -5.34 -3.37 -1.64
N ALA A 167 -6.45 -2.66 -1.91
CA ALA A 167 -7.78 -3.05 -1.47
C ALA A 167 -8.24 -4.38 -2.07
N ASP A 168 -7.97 -4.64 -3.36
CA ASP A 168 -8.33 -5.90 -4.01
C ASP A 168 -7.62 -7.11 -3.37
N TYR A 169 -6.29 -7.03 -3.21
CA TYR A 169 -5.51 -8.11 -2.61
C TYR A 169 -5.85 -8.33 -1.13
N LEU A 170 -6.03 -7.26 -0.34
CA LEU A 170 -6.41 -7.37 1.08
C LEU A 170 -7.82 -7.91 1.26
N LYS A 171 -8.76 -7.57 0.37
CA LYS A 171 -10.09 -8.18 0.36
C LYS A 171 -10.00 -9.68 0.14
N ARG A 172 -9.25 -10.10 -0.89
CA ARG A 172 -9.03 -11.52 -1.18
C ARG A 172 -8.36 -12.25 -0.03
N ALA A 173 -7.41 -11.62 0.66
CA ALA A 173 -6.80 -12.17 1.87
C ALA A 173 -7.83 -12.36 2.99
N VAL A 174 -8.71 -11.38 3.23
CA VAL A 174 -9.79 -11.48 4.21
C VAL A 174 -10.77 -12.59 3.85
N ASP A 175 -11.21 -12.67 2.58
CA ASP A 175 -12.15 -13.70 2.11
C ASP A 175 -11.54 -15.11 2.26
N ALA A 176 -10.26 -15.28 1.92
CA ALA A 176 -9.54 -16.53 2.12
C ALA A 176 -9.37 -16.88 3.62
N ALA A 177 -9.00 -15.91 4.45
CA ALA A 177 -8.86 -16.10 5.89
C ALA A 177 -10.19 -16.44 6.58
N LEU A 178 -11.31 -15.88 6.09
CA LEU A 178 -12.66 -16.24 6.54
C LEU A 178 -12.99 -17.69 6.18
N ALA A 179 -12.68 -18.12 4.95
CA ALA A 179 -12.91 -19.49 4.52
C ALA A 179 -12.08 -20.52 5.32
N GLU A 180 -10.88 -20.13 5.77
CA GLU A 180 -9.99 -20.95 6.59
C GLU A 180 -10.21 -20.81 8.11
N ALA A 181 -11.11 -19.92 8.55
CA ALA A 181 -11.31 -19.54 9.95
C ALA A 181 -10.01 -19.05 10.66
N ARG A 182 -9.13 -18.36 9.91
CA ARG A 182 -7.84 -17.82 10.37
C ARG A 182 -7.79 -16.29 10.32
N LEU A 183 -8.92 -15.64 10.56
CA LEU A 183 -9.00 -14.19 10.54
C LEU A 183 -8.14 -13.59 11.67
N THR A 184 -7.26 -12.66 11.32
CA THR A 184 -6.43 -11.94 12.28
C THR A 184 -6.85 -10.47 12.36
N GLU A 185 -6.73 -9.88 13.55
CA GLU A 185 -7.00 -8.46 13.76
C GLU A 185 -6.08 -7.57 12.92
N THR A 186 -4.81 -7.99 12.77
CA THR A 186 -3.81 -7.27 11.97
C THR A 186 -4.21 -7.20 10.50
N LEU A 187 -4.72 -8.30 9.93
CA LEU A 187 -5.23 -8.33 8.55
C LEU A 187 -6.45 -7.42 8.40
N LEU A 188 -7.43 -7.50 9.30
CA LEU A 188 -8.61 -6.65 9.27
C LEU A 188 -8.27 -5.16 9.38
N SER A 189 -7.39 -4.81 10.30
CA SER A 189 -6.93 -3.42 10.50
C SER A 189 -6.22 -2.90 9.25
N THR A 190 -5.38 -3.72 8.63
CA THR A 190 -4.67 -3.38 7.38
C THR A 190 -5.65 -3.19 6.22
N ALA A 191 -6.59 -4.11 6.05
CA ALA A 191 -7.64 -4.01 5.04
C ALA A 191 -8.50 -2.75 5.24
N ALA A 192 -8.93 -2.48 6.47
CA ALA A 192 -9.70 -1.30 6.81
C ALA A 192 -8.94 -0.01 6.52
N LYS A 193 -7.62 0.04 6.78
CA LYS A 193 -6.76 1.17 6.42
C LYS A 193 -6.76 1.40 4.90
N ALA A 194 -6.55 0.35 4.11
CA ALA A 194 -6.54 0.46 2.65
C ALA A 194 -7.89 0.96 2.09
N PHE A 195 -9.01 0.40 2.56
CA PHE A 195 -10.34 0.84 2.15
C PHE A 195 -10.65 2.27 2.56
N ARG A 196 -10.30 2.68 3.79
CA ARG A 196 -10.50 4.04 4.25
C ARG A 196 -9.65 5.05 3.45
N SER A 197 -8.39 4.72 3.21
CA SER A 197 -7.51 5.57 2.38
C SER A 197 -8.04 5.68 0.95
N LEU A 198 -8.52 4.57 0.36
CA LEU A 198 -9.14 4.59 -0.96
C LEU A 198 -10.39 5.45 -0.97
N ASP A 199 -11.28 5.29 0.02
CA ASP A 199 -12.50 6.06 0.15
C ASP A 199 -12.22 7.56 0.28
N ASN A 200 -11.23 7.97 1.07
CA ASN A 200 -10.84 9.37 1.17
C ASN A 200 -10.40 9.95 -0.19
N VAL A 201 -9.55 9.23 -0.93
CA VAL A 201 -9.06 9.65 -2.26
C VAL A 201 -10.17 9.64 -3.31
N MET A 202 -11.16 8.75 -3.17
CA MET A 202 -12.31 8.64 -4.06
C MET A 202 -13.38 9.68 -3.73
N SER A 203 -13.73 9.88 -2.47
CA SER A 203 -14.79 10.79 -1.99
C SER A 203 -14.47 12.26 -2.23
N ALA A 204 -13.18 12.64 -2.30
CA ALA A 204 -12.77 13.93 -2.84
C ALA A 204 -13.39 14.20 -4.23
N ARG A 205 -13.74 13.16 -5.00
CA ARG A 205 -14.44 13.23 -6.29
C ARG A 205 -15.96 13.43 -6.14
N ASP A 206 -16.58 12.79 -5.15
CA ASP A 206 -18.04 12.63 -5.05
C ASP A 206 -18.74 13.81 -4.35
N ILE A 207 -18.01 14.62 -3.57
CA ILE A 207 -18.50 15.91 -3.04
C ILE A 207 -19.05 16.82 -4.18
N ASN A 208 -18.65 16.58 -5.43
CA ASN A 208 -19.14 17.30 -6.61
C ASN A 208 -20.22 16.58 -7.44
N GLY A 209 -20.54 15.32 -7.15
CA GLY A 209 -21.65 14.61 -7.81
C GLY A 209 -23.01 15.15 -7.35
N ASP A 210 -23.13 15.46 -6.07
CA ASP A 210 -24.38 15.92 -5.44
C ASP A 210 -24.64 17.42 -5.67
N SER A 211 -23.58 18.22 -5.77
CA SER A 211 -23.68 19.67 -6.06
C SER A 211 -24.21 19.96 -7.47
N ARG A 212 -23.99 19.07 -8.45
CA ARG A 212 -24.50 19.22 -9.83
C ARG A 212 -25.93 18.69 -10.01
N ALA A 213 -26.47 17.95 -9.04
CA ALA A 213 -27.86 17.47 -9.08
C ALA A 213 -28.86 18.55 -8.62
N ASN A 214 -28.42 19.50 -7.77
CA ASN A 214 -29.27 20.55 -7.23
C ASN A 214 -29.46 21.78 -8.15
N GLU A 215 -28.74 21.88 -9.27
CA GLU A 215 -28.93 22.98 -10.24
C GLU A 215 -29.95 22.66 -11.36
N ARG A 216 -30.59 21.48 -11.35
CA ARG A 216 -31.52 21.05 -12.42
C ARG A 216 -33.01 21.23 -12.14
N TYR A 217 -33.39 22.00 -11.12
CA TYR A 217 -34.78 22.40 -10.94
C TYR A 217 -34.88 23.90 -10.60
N PRO A 218 -35.00 24.79 -11.59
CA PRO A 218 -35.61 26.08 -11.33
C PRO A 218 -37.10 25.83 -11.07
N GLU A 219 -37.52 25.97 -9.81
CA GLU A 219 -38.93 26.06 -9.45
C GLU A 219 -39.56 27.20 -10.26
N HIS A 220 -40.40 26.85 -11.23
CA HIS A 220 -41.37 27.76 -11.81
C HIS A 220 -42.36 28.13 -10.71
N ASN A 221 -42.08 29.21 -9.98
CA ASN A 221 -43.08 29.82 -9.12
C ASN A 221 -43.86 30.86 -9.92
N THR A 222 -45.17 30.68 -9.93
CA THR A 222 -46.18 31.50 -10.64
C THR A 222 -46.60 32.67 -9.75
#